data_AF-A0A7S3A443-F1
#
_entry.id   AF-A0A7S3A443-F1
#
_cell.length_a   1.000
_cell.length_b   1.000
_cell.length_c   1.000
_cell.angle_alpha   90.00
_cell.angle_beta   90.00
_cell.angle_gamma   90.00
#
_symmetry.space_group_name_H-M   'P 1'
#
loop_
_entity.id
_entity.type
_entity.pdbx_description
1 polymer ?
#
loop_
_entity_poly.entity_id
_entity_poly.type
_entity_poly.pdbx_seq_one_letter_code
_entity_poly.pdbx_strand_id
1 'polypeptide(L)'
;MFEGWIVLCSVRQRMGSLQLMEKETVTDKGTVMEKEILKVRETVMEAFPAFSKKLDTLDQLLERNKLFAEGTLLDAKMAAVESGVEARKALEEGQWPVAVVVCCSDSRVPPEVIFQVGLGKLFVVRTAGNRADADAILGSVQYAVCHLKTPLVMVLGHSSCGAMKAAIGAAKGEFPEEVRC
;
A
#
# COMPACT_ATOMS: atom_id res chain seq x y z
N MET A 1 28.50 3.30 -6.73
CA MET A 1 27.24 3.15 -7.50
C MET A 1 26.30 2.35 -6.63
N PHE A 2 25.62 3.01 -5.68
CA PHE A 2 24.77 2.35 -4.68
C PHE A 2 23.40 3.01 -4.72
N GLU A 3 22.39 2.24 -5.11
CA GLU A 3 21.04 2.70 -5.39
C GLU A 3 20.07 2.31 -4.25
N GLY A 4 19.29 3.29 -3.78
CA GLY A 4 17.86 3.21 -3.42
C GLY A 4 17.41 2.41 -2.18
N TRP A 5 16.89 3.12 -1.17
CA TRP A 5 16.31 2.58 0.08
C TRP A 5 14.79 2.36 0.03
N ILE A 6 14.09 3.13 -0.82
CA ILE A 6 12.65 3.01 -1.00
C ILE A 6 12.41 2.07 -2.17
N VAL A 7 11.86 0.89 -1.87
CA VAL A 7 11.29 0.05 -2.92
C VAL A 7 9.89 0.58 -3.19
N LEU A 8 9.70 1.18 -4.36
CA LEU A 8 8.38 1.45 -4.88
C LEU A 8 7.87 0.20 -5.56
N CYS A 9 6.83 -0.42 -5.02
CA CYS A 9 6.22 -1.59 -5.60
C CYS A 9 4.76 -1.33 -5.97
N SER A 10 4.39 -1.59 -7.22
CA SER A 10 2.99 -1.72 -7.61
C SER A 10 2.56 -3.17 -7.46
N VAL A 11 1.39 -3.36 -6.87
CA VAL A 11 0.76 -4.66 -6.65
C VAL A 11 -0.66 -4.61 -7.16
N ARG A 12 -1.05 -5.56 -8.02
CA ARG A 12 -2.41 -5.66 -8.56
C ARG A 12 -3.15 -6.89 -8.02
N GLN A 13 -4.26 -6.64 -7.33
CA GLN A 13 -5.12 -7.69 -6.77
C GLN A 13 -6.33 -7.98 -7.67
N ARG A 14 -6.58 -9.26 -8.00
CA ARG A 14 -7.81 -9.69 -8.69
C ARG A 14 -8.85 -10.17 -7.67
N MET A 15 -10.00 -9.51 -7.60
CA MET A 15 -11.00 -9.78 -6.56
C MET A 15 -11.72 -11.14 -6.72
N GLY A 16 -11.79 -11.70 -7.92
CA GLY A 16 -12.48 -12.97 -8.19
C GLY A 16 -11.69 -14.23 -7.82
N SER A 17 -10.37 -14.12 -7.64
CA SER A 17 -9.49 -15.25 -7.26
C SER A 17 -8.58 -14.91 -6.09
N LEU A 18 -8.78 -13.74 -5.46
CA LEU A 18 -7.91 -13.14 -4.44
C LEU A 18 -6.41 -13.27 -4.74
N GLN A 19 -6.03 -13.30 -6.01
CA GLN A 19 -4.67 -13.58 -6.42
C GLN A 19 -3.95 -12.28 -6.81
N LEU A 20 -2.72 -12.17 -6.34
CA LEU A 20 -1.75 -11.14 -6.72
C LEU A 20 -1.25 -11.45 -8.13
N MET A 21 -1.37 -10.49 -9.04
CA MET A 21 -1.06 -10.73 -10.45
C MET A 21 0.41 -10.45 -10.77
N GLU A 22 0.95 -9.33 -10.30
CA GLU A 22 2.28 -8.83 -10.68
C GLU A 22 2.88 -7.97 -9.55
N LYS A 23 4.18 -8.17 -9.29
CA LYS A 23 5.07 -7.29 -8.52
C LYS A 23 5.88 -6.50 -9.54
N GLU A 24 5.71 -5.18 -9.58
CA GLU A 24 6.49 -4.33 -10.47
C GLU A 24 7.16 -3.21 -9.69
N THR A 25 8.44 -2.99 -9.97
CA THR A 25 9.09 -1.77 -9.51
C THR A 25 8.54 -0.60 -10.31
N VAL A 26 8.11 0.45 -9.61
CA VAL A 26 7.51 1.61 -10.28
C VAL A 26 8.53 2.27 -11.22
N THR A 27 8.14 2.45 -12.49
CA THR A 27 8.95 3.08 -13.54
C THR A 27 8.32 4.39 -14.02
N ASP A 28 9.07 5.17 -14.80
CA ASP A 28 8.61 6.39 -15.47
C ASP A 28 7.43 6.17 -16.44
N LYS A 29 7.15 4.92 -16.81
CA LYS A 29 6.00 4.51 -17.63
C LYS A 29 4.75 4.14 -16.82
N GLY A 30 4.80 4.29 -15.49
CA GLY A 30 3.72 3.95 -14.58
C GLY A 30 2.47 4.83 -14.70
N THR A 31 1.43 4.46 -13.95
CA THR A 31 0.21 5.25 -13.75
C THR A 31 0.51 6.65 -13.21
N VAL A 32 -0.45 7.58 -13.29
CA VAL A 32 -0.29 8.93 -12.72
C VAL A 32 0.12 8.88 -11.24
N MET A 33 -0.50 7.98 -10.46
CA MET A 33 -0.16 7.80 -9.05
C MET A 33 1.26 7.28 -8.86
N GLU A 34 1.67 6.30 -9.67
CA GLU A 34 3.05 5.79 -9.68
C GLU A 34 4.08 6.88 -9.99
N LYS A 35 3.76 7.81 -10.90
CA LYS A 35 4.60 8.98 -11.21
C LYS A 35 4.66 9.99 -10.08
N GLU A 36 3.53 10.30 -9.43
CA GLU A 36 3.52 11.17 -8.25
C GLU A 36 4.31 10.54 -7.10
N ILE A 37 4.21 9.22 -6.94
CA ILE A 37 4.98 8.46 -5.94
C ILE A 37 6.48 8.41 -6.27
N LEU A 38 6.85 8.40 -7.56
CA LEU A 38 8.25 8.56 -7.98
C LEU A 38 8.84 9.91 -7.57
N LYS A 39 8.07 11.00 -7.63
CA LYS A 39 8.53 12.31 -7.12
C LYS A 39 8.81 12.27 -5.61
N VAL A 40 8.08 11.43 -4.88
CA VAL A 40 8.36 11.18 -3.45
C VAL A 40 9.67 10.48 -3.27
N ARG A 41 9.96 9.48 -4.11
CA ARG A 41 11.27 8.83 -4.09
C ARG A 41 12.38 9.83 -4.32
N GLU A 42 12.25 10.73 -5.29
CA GLU A 42 13.25 11.79 -5.52
C GLU A 42 13.42 12.67 -4.27
N THR A 43 12.32 13.23 -3.76
CA THR A 43 12.30 14.09 -2.56
C THR A 43 12.89 13.40 -1.32
N VAL A 44 12.58 12.11 -1.13
CA VAL A 44 13.09 11.35 0.02
C VAL A 44 14.56 10.98 -0.16
N MET A 45 14.98 10.60 -1.37
CA MET A 45 16.37 10.25 -1.65
C MET A 45 17.29 11.47 -1.45
N GLU A 46 16.80 12.69 -1.70
CA GLU A 46 17.49 13.93 -1.36
C GLU A 46 17.58 14.15 0.16
N ALA A 47 16.51 13.86 0.91
CA ALA A 47 16.44 14.12 2.35
C ALA A 47 17.20 13.10 3.22
N PHE A 48 17.41 11.86 2.76
CA PHE A 48 18.00 10.78 3.56
C PHE A 48 18.99 9.90 2.77
N PRO A 49 20.27 10.30 2.66
CA PRO A 49 21.25 9.63 1.79
C PRO A 49 21.79 8.28 2.28
N ALA A 50 21.56 7.87 3.54
CA ALA A 50 22.12 6.62 4.09
C ALA A 50 21.20 5.94 5.12
N PHE A 51 20.65 4.75 4.80
CA PHE A 51 19.69 4.06 5.67
C PHE A 51 19.53 2.52 5.49
N SER A 52 20.45 1.67 6.01
CA SER A 52 20.63 0.18 5.84
C SER A 52 19.48 -0.81 5.48
N LYS A 53 19.89 -1.95 4.86
CA LYS A 53 19.14 -2.94 4.06
C LYS A 53 18.44 -4.04 4.89
N LYS A 54 17.17 -4.33 4.58
CA LYS A 54 16.65 -5.71 4.46
C LYS A 54 15.37 -5.77 3.60
N LEU A 55 15.44 -6.53 2.50
CA LEU A 55 14.41 -6.70 1.47
C LEU A 55 13.40 -7.82 1.82
N ASP A 56 13.48 -8.37 3.04
CA ASP A 56 12.63 -9.48 3.49
C ASP A 56 11.17 -9.07 3.70
N THR A 57 10.92 -7.78 3.94
CA THR A 57 9.58 -7.25 4.24
C THR A 57 8.61 -7.38 3.07
N LEU A 58 9.00 -7.01 1.85
CA LEU A 58 8.10 -7.11 0.68
C LEU A 58 7.80 -8.58 0.38
N ASP A 59 8.81 -9.44 0.39
CA ASP A 59 8.62 -10.86 0.10
C ASP A 59 7.77 -11.55 1.19
N GLN A 60 7.90 -11.14 2.47
CA GLN A 60 7.01 -11.58 3.55
C GLN A 60 5.55 -11.16 3.33
N LEU A 61 5.32 -9.91 2.92
CA LEU A 61 3.95 -9.44 2.62
C LEU A 61 3.37 -10.24 1.43
N LEU A 62 4.15 -10.44 0.38
CA LEU A 62 3.71 -11.23 -0.79
C LEU A 62 3.42 -12.69 -0.42
N GLU A 63 4.24 -13.31 0.43
CA GLU A 63 4.00 -14.67 0.90
C GLU A 63 2.71 -14.76 1.74
N ARG A 64 2.48 -13.83 2.67
CA ARG A 64 1.25 -13.81 3.47
C ARG A 64 0.00 -13.55 2.63
N ASN A 65 0.12 -12.71 1.59
CA ASN A 65 -0.95 -12.53 0.61
C ASN A 65 -1.24 -13.81 -0.16
N LYS A 66 -0.22 -14.56 -0.58
CA LYS A 66 -0.41 -15.83 -1.26
C LYS A 66 -1.18 -16.82 -0.38
N LEU A 67 -0.83 -16.93 0.90
CA LEU A 67 -1.58 -17.73 1.86
C LEU A 67 -3.05 -17.29 1.95
N PHE A 68 -3.30 -15.98 2.02
CA PHE A 68 -4.66 -15.44 2.05
C PHE A 68 -5.45 -15.78 0.78
N ALA A 69 -4.81 -15.69 -0.39
CA ALA A 69 -5.38 -16.04 -1.69
C ALA A 69 -5.79 -17.52 -1.76
N GLU A 70 -4.99 -18.39 -1.15
CA GLU A 70 -5.23 -19.83 -1.05
C GLU A 70 -6.25 -20.20 0.04
N GLY A 71 -6.79 -19.21 0.77
CA GLY A 71 -7.72 -19.42 1.88
C GLY A 71 -7.05 -19.91 3.17
N THR A 72 -5.72 -19.86 3.23
CA THR A 72 -4.93 -20.23 4.40
C THR A 72 -4.76 -19.01 5.29
N LEU A 73 -5.39 -19.06 6.46
CA LEU A 73 -5.20 -18.06 7.51
C LEU A 73 -4.02 -18.44 8.40
N LEU A 74 -3.30 -17.43 8.87
CA LEU A 74 -2.30 -17.62 9.92
C LEU A 74 -2.94 -18.16 11.20
N ASP A 75 -2.11 -18.84 11.99
CA ASP A 75 -2.53 -19.40 13.27
C ASP A 75 -3.24 -18.34 14.14
N ALA A 76 -4.40 -18.71 14.69
CA ALA A 76 -5.23 -17.79 15.46
C ALA A 76 -4.51 -17.20 16.69
N LYS A 77 -3.55 -17.92 17.28
CA LYS A 77 -2.72 -17.40 18.37
C LYS A 77 -1.75 -16.35 17.86
N MET A 78 -1.17 -16.53 16.67
CA MET A 78 -0.33 -15.50 16.05
C MET A 78 -1.13 -14.23 15.76
N ALA A 79 -2.32 -14.37 15.17
CA ALA A 79 -3.20 -13.23 14.92
C ALA A 79 -3.59 -12.49 16.22
N ALA A 80 -3.86 -13.24 17.29
CA ALA A 80 -4.15 -12.68 18.61
C ALA A 80 -2.93 -11.99 19.24
N VAL A 81 -1.71 -12.51 19.05
CA VAL A 81 -0.48 -11.86 19.51
C VAL A 81 -0.24 -10.55 18.75
N GLU A 82 -0.48 -10.52 17.43
CA GLU A 82 -0.22 -9.33 16.62
C GLU A 82 -1.33 -8.25 16.74
N SER A 83 -2.51 -8.57 17.27
CA SER A 83 -3.66 -7.64 17.38
C SER A 83 -4.29 -7.55 18.77
N GLY A 84 -3.69 -8.17 19.78
CA GLY A 84 -4.20 -8.29 21.15
C GLY A 84 -4.05 -7.03 22.00
N VAL A 85 -4.36 -7.14 23.29
CA VAL A 85 -4.22 -6.04 24.27
C VAL A 85 -2.75 -5.63 24.39
N GLU A 86 -1.85 -6.60 24.40
CA GLU A 86 -0.41 -6.45 24.58
C GLU A 86 0.21 -5.77 23.36
N ALA A 87 -0.21 -6.14 22.15
CA ALA A 87 0.18 -5.46 20.92
C ALA A 87 -0.26 -3.99 20.92
N ARG A 88 -1.49 -3.70 21.39
CA ARG A 88 -1.97 -2.31 21.51
C ARG A 88 -1.16 -1.51 22.52
N LYS A 89 -0.88 -2.09 23.69
CA LYS A 89 -0.04 -1.46 24.72
C LYS A 89 1.37 -1.16 24.20
N ALA A 90 1.96 -2.09 23.44
CA ALA A 90 3.28 -1.91 22.85
C ALA A 90 3.36 -0.76 21.83
N LEU A 91 2.22 -0.25 21.34
CA LEU A 91 2.13 0.85 20.38
C LEU A 91 1.77 2.20 21.03
N GLU A 92 1.64 2.27 22.36
CA GLU A 92 1.30 3.51 23.07
C GLU A 92 2.38 4.59 22.92
N GLU A 93 3.65 4.19 22.87
CA GLU A 93 4.80 5.10 22.78
C GLU A 93 5.18 5.44 21.32
N GLY A 94 4.63 4.72 20.34
CA GLY A 94 4.96 4.95 18.94
C GLY A 94 4.61 3.80 17.99
N GLN A 95 4.95 4.00 16.72
CA GLN A 95 4.72 3.03 15.65
C GLN A 95 5.92 2.96 14.71
N TRP A 96 6.19 1.75 14.20
CA TRP A 96 7.29 1.46 13.28
C TRP A 96 6.80 0.55 12.15
N PRO A 97 5.96 1.09 11.25
CA PRO A 97 5.41 0.31 10.16
C PRO A 97 6.52 -0.13 9.21
N VAL A 98 6.38 -1.35 8.69
CA VAL A 98 7.34 -1.95 7.75
C VAL A 98 7.04 -1.52 6.31
N ALA A 99 5.81 -1.08 6.03
CA ALA A 99 5.41 -0.55 4.74
C ALA A 99 4.33 0.54 4.88
N VAL A 100 4.40 1.53 4.01
CA VAL A 100 3.28 2.42 3.72
C VAL A 100 2.55 1.90 2.49
N VAL A 101 1.25 1.67 2.62
CA VAL A 101 0.40 1.11 1.56
C VAL A 101 -0.59 2.17 1.10
N VAL A 102 -0.44 2.63 -0.13
CA VAL A 102 -1.39 3.51 -0.81
C VAL A 102 -2.36 2.62 -1.58
N CYS A 103 -3.63 2.60 -1.17
CA CYS A 103 -4.63 1.72 -1.77
C CYS A 103 -6.00 2.38 -1.97
N CYS A 104 -6.90 1.64 -2.61
CA CYS A 104 -8.27 2.08 -2.81
C CYS A 104 -9.09 1.98 -1.51
N SER A 105 -10.03 2.92 -1.30
CA SER A 105 -11.05 2.84 -0.25
C SER A 105 -12.07 1.69 -0.45
N ASP A 106 -11.94 0.89 -1.51
CA ASP A 106 -12.79 -0.28 -1.77
C ASP A 106 -12.81 -1.23 -0.56
N SER A 107 -13.99 -1.49 -0.01
CA SER A 107 -14.17 -2.28 1.22
C SER A 107 -13.71 -3.74 1.07
N ARG A 108 -13.54 -4.23 -0.16
CA ARG A 108 -13.09 -5.59 -0.47
C ARG A 108 -11.56 -5.72 -0.46
N VAL A 109 -10.83 -4.61 -0.33
CA VAL A 109 -9.36 -4.60 -0.38
C VAL A 109 -8.73 -4.00 0.89
N PRO A 110 -9.00 -4.56 2.09
CA PRO A 110 -8.31 -4.17 3.33
C PRO A 110 -6.87 -4.73 3.37
N PRO A 111 -5.82 -3.88 3.31
CA PRO A 111 -4.43 -4.35 3.22
C PRO A 111 -3.98 -5.22 4.40
N GLU A 112 -4.38 -4.88 5.61
CA GLU A 112 -4.00 -5.58 6.84
C GLU A 112 -4.51 -7.03 6.84
N VAL A 113 -5.73 -7.24 6.36
CA VAL A 113 -6.33 -8.57 6.23
C VAL A 113 -5.69 -9.34 5.07
N ILE A 114 -5.51 -8.69 3.92
CA ILE A 114 -4.96 -9.32 2.72
C ILE A 114 -3.52 -9.78 2.93
N PHE A 115 -2.71 -8.98 3.63
CA PHE A 115 -1.34 -9.35 3.99
C PHE A 115 -1.26 -10.08 5.34
N GLN A 116 -2.41 -10.34 5.96
CA GLN A 116 -2.55 -11.02 7.24
C GLN A 116 -1.63 -10.45 8.32
N VAL A 117 -1.43 -9.14 8.42
CA VAL A 117 -0.54 -8.50 9.39
C VAL A 117 -1.32 -7.81 10.50
N GLY A 118 -0.81 -7.84 11.72
CA GLY A 118 -1.43 -7.12 12.84
C GLY A 118 -1.05 -5.64 12.96
N LEU A 119 -1.30 -5.11 14.15
CA LEU A 119 -1.26 -3.68 14.44
C LEU A 119 0.15 -3.09 14.31
N GLY A 120 0.22 -1.84 13.86
CA GLY A 120 1.47 -1.08 13.74
C GLY A 120 2.42 -1.56 12.64
N LYS A 121 2.02 -2.56 11.83
CA LYS A 121 2.86 -3.10 10.74
C LYS A 121 2.71 -2.34 9.43
N LEU A 122 1.51 -1.86 9.10
CA LEU A 122 1.28 -1.07 7.89
C LEU A 122 0.85 0.35 8.25
N PHE A 123 1.39 1.32 7.53
CA PHE A 123 0.85 2.68 7.48
C PHE A 123 -0.05 2.78 6.24
N VAL A 124 -1.36 2.83 6.42
CA VAL A 124 -2.29 2.69 5.29
C VAL A 124 -2.91 4.02 4.91
N VAL A 125 -2.82 4.37 3.63
CA VAL A 125 -3.42 5.57 3.03
C VAL A 125 -4.46 5.12 2.01
N ARG A 126 -5.75 5.41 2.27
CA ARG A 126 -6.87 4.94 1.43
C ARG A 126 -7.63 6.10 0.82
N THR A 127 -7.72 6.14 -0.51
CA THR A 127 -8.62 7.05 -1.23
C THR A 127 -9.37 6.32 -2.34
N ALA A 128 -10.52 6.82 -2.77
CA ALA A 128 -11.26 6.23 -3.88
C ALA A 128 -10.40 6.24 -5.15
N GLY A 129 -10.19 5.05 -5.74
CA GLY A 129 -9.33 4.88 -6.91
C GLY A 129 -7.88 5.30 -6.69
N ASN A 130 -7.43 5.36 -5.43
CA ASN A 130 -6.07 5.77 -5.06
C ASN A 130 -5.64 7.07 -5.75
N ARG A 131 -6.54 8.06 -5.87
CA ARG A 131 -6.31 9.29 -6.68
C ARG A 131 -6.87 10.60 -6.11
N ALA A 132 -7.80 10.57 -5.16
CA ALA A 132 -8.67 11.72 -4.89
C ALA A 132 -7.98 12.96 -4.28
N ASP A 133 -6.73 12.87 -3.82
CA ASP A 133 -5.97 14.02 -3.32
C ASP A 133 -4.48 13.69 -3.34
N ALA A 134 -3.76 14.14 -4.38
CA ALA A 134 -2.35 13.82 -4.54
C ALA A 134 -1.51 14.41 -3.41
N ASP A 135 -1.84 15.61 -2.92
CA ASP A 135 -1.07 16.32 -1.89
C ASP A 135 -1.27 15.68 -0.52
N ALA A 136 -2.50 15.30 -0.15
CA ALA A 136 -2.75 14.61 1.11
C ALA A 136 -2.11 13.21 1.13
N ILE A 137 -2.18 12.46 0.02
CA ILE A 137 -1.50 11.17 -0.12
C ILE A 137 0.00 11.36 0.00
N LEU A 138 0.55 12.33 -0.74
CA LEU A 138 1.97 12.67 -0.75
C LEU A 138 2.48 13.02 0.65
N GLY A 139 1.80 13.93 1.35
CA GLY A 139 2.15 14.32 2.71
C GLY A 139 2.12 13.14 3.68
N SER A 140 1.14 12.24 3.52
CA SER A 140 1.03 11.03 4.34
C SER A 140 2.18 10.05 4.09
N VAL A 141 2.56 9.84 2.82
CA VAL A 141 3.71 9.01 2.45
C VAL A 141 5.01 9.64 2.94
N GLN A 142 5.18 10.96 2.78
CA GLN A 142 6.34 11.68 3.30
C GLN A 142 6.43 11.55 4.82
N TYR A 143 5.33 11.63 5.56
CA TYR A 143 5.34 11.39 7.00
C TYR A 143 5.81 9.97 7.33
N ALA A 144 5.23 8.95 6.69
CA ALA A 144 5.61 7.56 6.95
C ALA A 144 7.10 7.30 6.66
N VAL A 145 7.62 7.86 5.57
CA VAL A 145 9.00 7.65 5.16
C VAL A 145 9.98 8.52 5.94
N CYS A 146 9.74 9.83 6.02
CA CYS A 146 10.67 10.79 6.62
C CYS A 146 10.61 10.77 8.15
N HIS A 147 9.43 10.62 8.74
CA HIS A 147 9.24 10.64 10.20
C HIS A 147 9.30 9.23 10.79
N LEU A 148 8.48 8.30 10.29
CA LEU A 148 8.41 6.93 10.82
C LEU A 148 9.53 6.01 10.31
N LYS A 149 10.34 6.47 9.34
CA LYS A 149 11.43 5.70 8.72
C LYS A 149 10.96 4.39 8.08
N THR A 150 9.76 4.43 7.49
CA THR A 150 9.14 3.28 6.83
C THR A 150 9.91 2.94 5.54
N PRO A 151 10.40 1.70 5.37
CA PRO A 151 11.34 1.37 4.28
C PRO A 151 10.66 1.03 2.94
N LEU A 152 9.38 0.66 2.94
CA LEU A 152 8.66 0.18 1.76
C LEU A 152 7.46 1.08 1.46
N VAL A 153 7.35 1.55 0.21
CA VAL A 153 6.14 2.22 -0.28
C VAL A 153 5.48 1.31 -1.32
N MET A 154 4.26 0.88 -1.02
CA MET A 154 3.49 -0.03 -1.86
C MET A 154 2.26 0.69 -2.41
N VAL A 155 2.06 0.60 -3.72
CA VAL A 155 0.82 1.01 -4.40
C VAL A 155 -0.01 -0.23 -4.66
N LEU A 156 -1.13 -0.37 -3.97
CA LEU A 156 -2.01 -1.52 -4.10
C LEU A 156 -3.24 -1.18 -4.94
N GLY A 157 -3.19 -1.59 -6.21
CA GLY A 157 -4.31 -1.53 -7.14
C GLY A 157 -5.19 -2.77 -7.06
N HIS A 158 -6.42 -2.66 -7.57
CA HIS A 158 -7.32 -3.80 -7.65
C HIS A 158 -8.18 -3.80 -8.92
N SER A 159 -8.59 -5.00 -9.35
CA SER A 159 -9.52 -5.19 -10.46
C SER A 159 -10.91 -4.62 -10.14
N SER A 160 -11.68 -4.26 -11.17
CA SER A 160 -13.08 -3.81 -11.06
C SER A 160 -13.29 -2.64 -10.10
N CYS A 161 -12.32 -1.74 -10.01
CA CYS A 161 -12.40 -0.49 -9.24
C CYS A 161 -13.49 0.44 -9.79
N GLY A 162 -14.45 0.80 -8.93
CA GLY A 162 -15.55 1.71 -9.29
C GLY A 162 -15.06 3.09 -9.70
N ALA A 163 -14.11 3.66 -8.95
CA ALA A 163 -13.54 4.97 -9.26
C ALA A 163 -12.80 5.00 -10.61
N MET A 164 -12.05 3.95 -10.95
CA MET A 164 -11.41 3.85 -12.26
C MET A 164 -12.42 3.69 -13.40
N LYS A 165 -13.49 2.91 -13.19
CA LYS A 165 -14.59 2.80 -14.17
C LYS A 165 -15.26 4.16 -14.39
N ALA A 166 -15.57 4.88 -13.31
CA ALA A 166 -16.15 6.22 -13.37
C ALA A 166 -15.24 7.20 -14.12
N ALA A 167 -13.93 7.19 -13.84
CA ALA A 167 -12.96 8.05 -14.53
C ALA A 167 -12.88 7.73 -16.04
N ILE A 168 -12.88 6.45 -16.41
CA ILE A 168 -12.90 6.03 -17.82
C ILE A 168 -14.22 6.44 -18.51
N GLY A 169 -15.36 6.28 -17.83
CA GLY A 169 -16.66 6.73 -18.34
C GLY A 169 -16.69 8.23 -18.56
N ALA A 170 -16.28 9.02 -17.56
CA ALA A 170 -16.19 10.47 -17.65
C ALA A 170 -15.29 10.92 -18.81
N ALA A 171 -14.14 10.28 -19.02
CA ALA A 171 -13.25 10.57 -20.14
C ALA A 171 -13.87 10.29 -21.52
N LYS A 172 -14.89 9.42 -21.57
CA LYS A 172 -15.68 9.12 -22.78
C LYS A 172 -16.97 9.96 -22.89
N GLY A 173 -17.23 10.85 -21.93
CA GLY A 173 -18.49 11.60 -21.84
C GLY A 173 -19.66 10.79 -21.26
N GLU A 174 -19.41 9.58 -20.79
CA GLU A 174 -20.38 8.68 -20.16
C GLU A 174 -20.26 8.83 -18.63
N PHE A 175 -20.83 9.90 -18.07
CA PHE A 175 -20.90 10.02 -16.61
C PHE A 175 -21.94 9.02 -16.09
N PRO A 176 -21.56 8.00 -15.31
CA PRO A 176 -22.56 7.12 -14.70
C PRO A 176 -23.38 7.95 -13.70
N GLU A 177 -24.71 7.91 -13.80
CA GLU A 177 -25.59 8.58 -12.82
C GLU A 177 -25.27 8.14 -11.39
N GLU A 178 -24.80 6.91 -11.22
CA GLU A 178 -24.39 6.28 -9.96
C GLU A 178 -23.24 6.98 -9.21
N VAL A 179 -22.53 7.91 -9.85
CA VAL A 179 -21.40 8.67 -9.27
C VAL A 179 -21.80 10.12 -8.94
N ARG A 180 -23.02 10.54 -9.31
CA ARG A 180 -23.59 11.81 -8.86
C ARG A 180 -24.18 11.60 -7.47
N CYS A 181 -23.50 12.08 -6.45
CA CYS A 181 -24.07 12.24 -5.11
C CYS A 181 -25.02 13.45 -5.07
#